data_AF-A0A7T1MD60-F1
#
_entry.id   AF-A0A7T1MD60-F1
#
_cell.length_a   1.000
_cell.length_b   1.000
_cell.length_c   1.000
_cell.angle_alpha   90.00
_cell.angle_beta   90.00
_cell.angle_gamma   90.00
#
_symmetry.space_group_name_H-M   'P 1'
#
loop_
_entity.id
_entity.type
_entity.pdbx_description
1 polymer ?
#
loop_
_entity_poly.entity_id
_entity_poly.type
_entity_poly.pdbx_seq_one_letter_code
_entity_poly.pdbx_strand_id
1 'polypeptide(L)' 'MPYEPGSTECRVLIDCKAQIESMLLSLNRISDSAPIRDQLVSVYSQLEGLHDSHRSSTLV' A
#
# COMPACT_ATOMS: atom_id res chain seq x y z
N MET A 1 15.05 13.65 10.66
CA MET A 1 13.86 12.83 10.99
C MET A 1 14.38 11.59 11.70
N PRO A 2 14.14 11.43 13.01
CA PRO A 2 14.66 10.28 13.74
C PRO A 2 13.94 9.03 13.24
N TYR A 3 14.74 8.01 12.95
CA TYR A 3 14.34 6.74 12.36
C TYR A 3 13.64 5.92 13.45
N GLU A 4 12.32 6.05 13.60
CA GLU A 4 11.56 5.06 14.35
C GLU A 4 11.58 3.76 13.53
N PRO A 5 12.07 2.65 14.07
CA PRO A 5 12.01 1.37 13.38
C PRO A 5 10.53 0.98 13.34
N GLY A 6 9.83 1.39 12.28
CA GLY A 6 8.52 0.87 11.94
C GLY A 6 8.62 -0.65 12.00
N SER A 7 7.70 -1.26 12.74
CA SER A 7 7.69 -2.70 13.00
C SER A 7 7.82 -3.48 11.68
N THR A 8 8.27 -4.73 11.74
CA THR A 8 8.40 -5.59 10.55
C THR A 8 7.14 -5.54 9.68
N GLU A 9 5.97 -5.44 10.31
CA GLU A 9 4.67 -5.28 9.66
C GLU A 9 4.56 -3.97 8.86
N CYS A 10 4.98 -2.81 9.40
CA CYS A 10 4.96 -1.55 8.66
C CYS A 10 5.84 -1.61 7.41
N ARG A 11 7.00 -2.29 7.47
CA ARG A 11 7.87 -2.47 6.30
C ARG A 11 7.18 -3.30 5.22
N VAL A 12 6.55 -4.41 5.61
CA VAL A 12 5.76 -5.25 4.68
C VAL A 12 4.64 -4.43 4.04
N LEU A 13 3.93 -3.60 4.80
CA LEU A 13 2.85 -2.75 4.27
C LEU A 13 3.37 -1.71 3.27
N ILE A 14 4.51 -1.09 3.54
CA ILE A 14 5.17 -0.17 2.61
C ILE A 14 5.54 -0.90 1.30
N ASP A 15 6.15 -2.08 1.40
CA ASP A 15 6.56 -2.86 0.23
C ASP A 15 5.35 -3.31 -0.60
N CYS A 16 4.27 -3.75 0.04
CA CYS A 16 3.03 -4.13 -0.65
C CYS A 16 2.41 -2.95 -1.40
N LYS A 17 2.34 -1.76 -0.78
CA LYS A 17 1.81 -0.55 -1.41
C LYS A 17 2.64 -0.15 -2.64
N ALA A 18 3.97 -0.18 -2.53
CA ALA A 18 4.87 0.12 -3.65
C ALA A 18 4.71 -0.88 -4.81
N GLN A 19 4.48 -2.17 -4.53
CA GLN A 19 4.20 -3.17 -5.55
C GLN A 19 2.88 -2.89 -6.28
N ILE A 20 1.83 -2.50 -5.55
CA ILE A 20 0.54 -2.14 -6.16
C ILE A 20 0.70 -0.93 -7.09
N GLU A 21 1.45 0.10 -6.69
CA GLU A 21 1.74 1.25 -7.55
C GLU A 21 2.43 0.83 -8.86
N SER A 22 3.42 -0.07 -8.77
CA SER A 22 4.10 -0.64 -9.94
C SER A 22 3.16 -1.45 -10.84
N MET A 23 2.26 -2.25 -10.25
CA MET A 23 1.25 -3.00 -10.98
C MET A 23 0.26 -2.06 -11.70
N LEU A 24 -0.20 -0.99 -11.04
CA LEU A 24 -1.09 0.00 -11.64
C LEU A 24 -0.46 0.69 -12.85
N LEU A 25 0.83 1.05 -12.77
CA LEU A 25 1.59 1.61 -13.89
C LEU A 25 1.69 0.62 -15.06
N SER A 26 1.90 -0.66 -14.76
CA SER A 26 2.01 -1.72 -15.76
C SER A 26 0.66 -1.99 -16.45
N LEU A 27 -0.42 -2.07 -15.67
CA LEU A 27 -1.77 -2.32 -16.16
C LEU A 27 -2.32 -1.16 -16.99
N ASN A 28 -1.88 0.08 -16.74
CA ASN A 28 -2.28 1.24 -17.53
C ASN A 28 -1.92 1.12 -19.02
N ARG A 29 -1.04 0.19 -19.40
CA ARG A 29 -0.66 -0.12 -20.79
C ARG A 29 -1.58 -1.14 -21.48
N ILE A 30 -2.49 -1.77 -20.72
CA ILE A 30 -3.37 -2.83 -21.20
C ILE A 30 -4.81 -2.28 -21.29
N SER A 31 -5.39 -2.35 -22.48
CA SER A 31 -6.81 -2.03 -22.72
C SER A 31 -7.72 -2.93 -21.87
N ASP A 32 -8.88 -2.42 -21.46
CA ASP A 32 -9.87 -3.14 -20.63
C ASP A 32 -9.38 -3.57 -19.23
N SER A 33 -8.24 -3.03 -18.76
CA SER A 33 -7.72 -3.29 -17.41
C SER A 33 -8.35 -2.43 -16.30
N ALA A 34 -9.27 -1.53 -16.64
CA ALA A 34 -9.87 -0.59 -15.68
C ALA A 34 -10.47 -1.27 -14.44
N PRO A 35 -11.25 -2.37 -14.55
CA PRO A 35 -11.81 -3.04 -13.37
C PRO A 35 -10.72 -3.57 -12.42
N ILE A 36 -9.61 -4.06 -12.97
CA ILE A 36 -8.48 -4.59 -12.20
C ILE A 36 -7.75 -3.44 -11.48
N ARG A 37 -7.56 -2.31 -12.18
CA ARG A 37 -6.94 -1.11 -11.61
C ARG A 37 -7.78 -0.56 -10.45
N ASP A 38 -9.10 -0.50 -10.60
CA ASP A 38 -10.01 -0.03 -9.55
C ASP A 38 -9.97 -0.95 -8.31
N GLN A 39 -9.91 -2.27 -8.51
CA GLN A 39 -9.72 -3.23 -7.42
C GLN A 39 -8.39 -3.02 -6.70
N LEU A 40 -7.30 -2.81 -7.44
CA LEU A 40 -5.98 -2.55 -6.85
C LEU A 40 -5.93 -1.24 -6.06
N VAL A 41 -6.61 -0.18 -6.52
CA VAL A 41 -6.75 1.08 -5.76
C VAL A 41 -7.52 0.87 -4.46
N SER A 42 -8.57 0.04 -4.49
CA SER A 42 -9.30 -0.34 -3.28
C SER A 42 -8.43 -1.10 -2.29
N VAL A 43 -7.63 -2.07 -2.76
CA VAL A 43 -6.67 -2.80 -1.92
C VAL A 43 -5.60 -1.87 -1.35
N TYR A 44 -5.04 -0.95 -2.15
CA TYR A 44 -4.09 0.05 -1.68
C TYR A 44 -4.66 0.88 -0.53
N SER A 45 -5.90 1.35 -0.69
CA SER A 45 -6.58 2.16 0.34
C SER A 45 -6.80 1.39 1.64
N GLN A 46 -7.10 0.08 1.54
CA GLN A 46 -7.23 -0.80 2.71
C GLN A 46 -5.87 -1.02 3.41
N LEU A 47 -4.79 -1.19 2.64
CA LEU A 47 -3.43 -1.31 3.20
C LEU A 47 -2.97 0.00 3.87
N GLU A 48 -3.34 1.16 3.33
CA GLU A 48 -3.06 2.44 3.98
C GLU A 48 -3.79 2.56 5.32
N GLY A 49 -5.08 2.22 5.37
CA GLY A 49 -5.82 2.22 6.63
C GLY A 49 -5.25 1.24 7.67
N LEU A 50 -4.77 0.07 7.25
CA LEU A 50 -4.08 -0.88 8.11
C LEU A 50 -2.75 -0.31 8.61
N HIS A 51 -1.96 0.31 7.72
CA HIS A 51 -0.68 0.92 8.06
C HIS A 51 -0.84 2.09 9.04
N ASP A 52 -1.85 2.93 8.86
CA ASP A 52 -2.21 4.01 9.77
C ASP A 52 -2.59 3.49 11.16
N SER A 53 -3.31 2.37 11.21
CA SER A 53 -3.68 1.70 12.46
C SER A 53 -2.45 1.19 13.23
N HIS A 54 -1.51 0.55 12.53
CA HIS A 54 -0.25 0.10 13.13
C HIS A 54 0.61 1.27 13.60
N ARG A 55 0.73 2.33 12.79
CA ARG A 55 1.48 3.55 13.15
C ARG A 55 0.92 4.21 14.41
N SER A 56 -0.41 4.29 14.51
CA SER A 56 -1.09 4.89 15.67
C SER A 56 -0.95 4.03 16.93
N SER A 57 -0.92 2.70 16.79
CA SER A 57 -0.78 1.77 17.92
C SER A 57 0.64 1.71 18.51
N THR A 58 1.66 2.18 17.80
CA THR A 58 3.05 2.25 18.32
C THR A 58 3.32 3.54 19.11
N LEU A 59 2.43 4.54 19.03
CA LEU A 59 2.57 5.85 19.71
C LEU A 59 1.95 5.90 21.11
N VAL A 60 1.62 4.76 21.73
CA VAL A 60 1.00 4.64 23.07
C VAL A 60 1.89 3.91 24.05
#